data_AF-A0A535D7L1-F1
#
_entry.id   AF-A0A535D7L1-F1
#
_cell.length_a   1.000
_cell.length_b   1.000
_cell.length_c   1.000
_cell.angle_alpha   90.00
_cell.angle_beta   90.00
_cell.angle_gamma   90.00
#
_symmetry.space_group_name_H-M   'P 1'
#
loop_
_entity.id
_entity.type
_entity.pdbx_description
1 polymer ?
#
loop_
_entity_poly.entity_id
_entity_poly.type
_entity_poly.pdbx_seq_one_letter_code
_entity_poly.pdbx_strand_id
1 'polypeptide(L)'
;DLEKSREFYARIPGAVLEAHRPGEFALFRIGSSHLGLLQSKSSGLHLEVNTPNVDDYYDRLVKAGIEPVGAPRDRPWGERTFNVKDPDGNLIEFQ
;
A
#
# COMPACT_ATOMS: atom_id res chain seq x y z
N ASP A 1 2.77 -14.29 8.50
CA ASP A 1 1.78 -15.28 8.03
C ASP A 1 0.57 -14.50 7.56
N LEU A 2 0.41 -14.43 6.23
CA LEU A 2 -0.66 -13.66 5.60
C LEU A 2 -2.04 -14.13 6.07
N GLU A 3 -2.28 -15.44 6.18
CA GLU A 3 -3.61 -15.96 6.48
C GLU A 3 -4.03 -15.64 7.92
N LYS A 4 -3.10 -15.76 8.88
CA LYS A 4 -3.33 -15.27 10.25
C LYS A 4 -3.63 -13.77 10.30
N SER A 5 -2.95 -12.99 9.47
CA SER A 5 -3.17 -11.54 9.39
C SER A 5 -4.53 -11.23 8.77
N ARG A 6 -4.89 -11.90 7.67
CA ARG A 6 -6.19 -11.78 7.02
C ARG A 6 -7.33 -12.10 7.98
N GLU A 7 -7.25 -13.21 8.72
CA GLU A 7 -8.23 -13.58 9.73
C GLU A 7 -8.34 -12.54 10.85
N PHE A 8 -7.22 -11.95 11.27
CA PHE A 8 -7.21 -10.87 12.25
C PHE A 8 -7.96 -9.63 11.73
N TYR A 9 -7.58 -9.12 10.56
CA TYR A 9 -8.13 -7.89 9.98
C TYR A 9 -9.59 -8.03 9.51
N ALA A 10 -10.01 -9.24 9.12
CA ALA A 10 -11.41 -9.54 8.80
C ALA A 10 -12.37 -9.36 9.99
N ARG A 11 -11.86 -9.29 11.23
CA ARG A 11 -12.67 -9.04 12.43
C ARG A 11 -12.90 -7.55 12.71
N ILE A 12 -12.26 -6.65 11.96
CA ILE A 12 -12.49 -5.21 12.12
C ILE A 12 -13.92 -4.88 11.66
N PRO A 13 -14.75 -4.24 12.49
CA PRO A 13 -16.10 -3.85 12.09
C PRO A 13 -16.07 -2.97 10.84
N GLY A 14 -16.86 -3.35 9.82
CA GLY A 14 -16.93 -2.63 8.55
C GLY A 14 -15.78 -2.94 7.57
N ALA A 15 -14.86 -3.85 7.91
CA ALA A 15 -13.90 -4.37 6.95
C ALA A 15 -14.58 -5.27 5.93
N VAL A 16 -14.33 -5.01 4.65
CA VAL A 16 -14.79 -5.82 3.51
C VAL A 16 -13.57 -6.37 2.80
N LEU A 17 -13.46 -7.69 2.66
CA LEU A 17 -12.41 -8.31 1.86
C LEU A 17 -12.78 -8.14 0.38
N GLU A 18 -12.00 -7.33 -0.34
CA GLU A 18 -12.26 -7.00 -1.74
C GLU A 18 -11.43 -7.84 -2.72
N ALA A 19 -10.23 -8.26 -2.30
CA ALA A 19 -9.39 -9.18 -3.08
C ALA A 19 -8.58 -10.11 -2.17
N HIS A 20 -8.34 -11.34 -2.62
CA HIS A 20 -7.50 -12.31 -1.89
C HIS A 20 -6.82 -13.29 -2.85
N ARG A 21 -5.50 -13.42 -2.71
CA ARG A 21 -4.67 -14.47 -3.30
C ARG A 21 -3.99 -15.22 -2.15
N PRO A 22 -4.40 -16.46 -1.85
CA PRO A 22 -3.91 -17.21 -0.70
C PRO A 22 -2.38 -17.25 -0.61
N GLY A 23 -1.86 -16.92 0.58
CA GLY A 23 -0.41 -16.91 0.84
C GLY A 23 0.39 -15.80 0.14
N GLU A 24 -0.24 -14.95 -0.68
CA GLU A 24 0.43 -13.86 -1.39
C GLU A 24 -0.10 -12.49 -1.01
N PHE A 25 -1.42 -12.27 -1.06
CA PHE A 25 -2.03 -10.95 -1.01
C PHE A 25 -3.46 -10.95 -0.46
N ALA A 26 -3.87 -9.94 0.29
CA ALA A 26 -5.27 -9.68 0.61
C ALA A 26 -5.53 -8.16 0.67
N LEU A 27 -6.66 -7.70 0.18
CA LEU A 27 -7.07 -6.29 0.22
C LEU A 27 -8.38 -6.15 0.99
N PHE A 28 -8.37 -5.31 2.01
CA PHE A 28 -9.57 -4.92 2.75
C PHE A 28 -9.93 -3.48 2.44
N ARG A 29 -11.22 -3.18 2.33
CA ARG A 29 -11.74 -1.81 2.48
C ARG A 29 -12.33 -1.63 3.87
N ILE A 30 -11.97 -0.54 4.53
CA ILE A 30 -12.50 -0.13 5.84
C ILE A 30 -12.92 1.35 5.71
N GLY A 31 -14.22 1.61 5.71
CA GLY A 31 -14.75 2.93 5.35
C GLY A 31 -14.38 3.30 3.91
N SER A 32 -13.64 4.39 3.74
CA SER A 32 -13.12 4.89 2.45
C SER A 32 -11.66 4.54 2.18
N SER A 33 -11.01 3.76 3.06
CA SER A 33 -9.60 3.41 2.96
C SER A 33 -9.41 1.96 2.57
N HIS A 34 -8.32 1.67 1.86
CA HIS A 34 -7.89 0.30 1.57
C HIS A 34 -6.69 -0.08 2.46
N LEU A 35 -6.65 -1.34 2.86
CA LEU A 35 -5.55 -1.97 3.59
C LEU A 35 -5.11 -3.21 2.83
N GLY A 36 -3.94 -3.13 2.20
CA GLY A 36 -3.27 -4.23 1.54
C GLY A 36 -2.40 -5.04 2.52
N LEU A 37 -2.54 -6.36 2.48
CA LEU A 37 -1.64 -7.31 3.13
C LEU A 37 -0.86 -8.02 2.03
N LEU A 38 0.47 -7.99 2.11
CA LEU A 38 1.34 -8.67 1.16
C LEU A 38 2.31 -9.59 1.90
N GLN A 39 2.41 -10.84 1.48
CA GLN A 39 3.39 -11.77 2.02
C GLN A 39 4.77 -11.44 1.44
N SER A 40 5.59 -10.72 2.21
CA SER A 40 6.97 -10.42 1.84
C SER A 40 7.98 -11.25 2.66
N LYS A 41 9.19 -11.40 2.10
CA LYS A 41 10.37 -11.87 2.85
C LYS A 41 10.97 -10.76 3.72
N SER A 42 10.65 -9.50 3.45
CA SER A 42 10.99 -8.37 4.31
C SER A 42 9.93 -8.21 5.40
N SER A 43 10.36 -8.14 6.66
CA SER A 43 9.48 -7.71 7.75
C SER A 43 9.09 -6.25 7.54
N GLY A 44 7.79 -5.91 7.57
CA GLY A 44 7.31 -4.54 7.46
C GLY A 44 5.86 -4.45 7.00
N LEU A 45 5.25 -3.29 7.22
CA LEU A 45 3.91 -2.94 6.72
C LEU A 45 4.02 -2.39 5.28
N HIS A 46 3.03 -2.70 4.43
CA HIS A 46 2.82 -2.01 3.15
C HIS A 46 1.55 -1.19 3.26
N LEU A 47 1.65 0.13 3.08
CA LEU A 47 0.49 1.03 3.05
C LEU A 47 0.27 1.56 1.64
N GLU A 48 -0.98 1.61 1.21
CA GLU A 48 -1.38 2.23 -0.05
C GLU A 48 -2.14 3.52 0.24
N VAL A 49 -1.75 4.61 -0.41
CA VAL A 49 -2.31 5.95 -0.24
C VAL A 49 -2.82 6.45 -1.58
N ASN A 50 -4.13 6.61 -1.71
CA ASN A 50 -4.74 7.20 -2.89
C ASN A 50 -4.52 8.72 -2.89
N THR A 51 -4.11 9.23 -4.04
CA THR A 51 -3.83 10.63 -4.31
C THR A 51 -4.59 11.06 -5.57
N PRO A 52 -5.07 12.30 -5.63
CA PRO A 52 -5.77 12.80 -6.81
C PRO A 52 -4.84 12.98 -8.03
N ASN A 53 -3.53 13.14 -7.79
CA ASN A 53 -2.51 13.21 -8.82
C ASN A 53 -1.16 12.74 -8.25
N VAL A 54 -0.69 11.61 -8.75
CA VAL A 54 0.52 10.91 -8.28
C VAL A 54 1.79 11.72 -8.54
N ASP A 55 1.91 12.34 -9.71
CA ASP A 55 3.11 13.11 -10.08
C ASP A 55 3.21 14.40 -9.24
N ASP A 56 2.10 15.12 -9.05
CA ASP A 56 2.08 16.30 -8.18
C ASP A 56 2.45 15.94 -6.73
N TYR A 57 2.01 14.76 -6.26
CA TYR A 57 2.31 14.30 -4.90
C TYR A 57 3.78 13.88 -4.76
N TYR A 58 4.33 13.21 -5.78
CA TYR A 58 5.75 12.89 -5.87
C TYR A 58 6.62 14.14 -5.73
N ASP A 59 6.34 15.18 -6.53
CA ASP A 59 7.09 16.43 -6.50
C ASP A 59 7.02 17.13 -5.13
N ARG A 60 5.86 17.07 -4.48
CA ARG A 60 5.66 17.63 -3.14
C ARG A 60 6.47 16.87 -2.08
N LEU A 61 6.53 15.55 -2.16
CA LEU A 61 7.32 14.73 -1.22
C LEU A 61 8.83 14.98 -1.40
N VAL A 62 9.30 15.04 -2.64
CA VAL A 62 10.70 15.38 -2.95
C VAL A 62 11.07 16.76 -2.41
N LYS A 63 10.21 17.76 -2.62
CA LYS A 63 10.39 19.12 -2.05
C LYS A 63 10.38 19.15 -0.52
N ALA A 64 9.72 18.19 0.11
CA ALA A 64 9.70 18.01 1.57
C ALA A 64 10.92 17.24 2.11
N GLY A 65 11.87 16.84 1.25
CA GLY A 65 13.07 16.10 1.64
C GLY A 65 12.84 14.60 1.85
N ILE A 66 11.70 14.06 1.40
CA ILE A 66 11.43 12.63 1.42
C ILE A 66 11.97 12.02 0.14
N GLU A 67 12.79 10.97 0.26
CA GLU A 67 13.41 10.28 -0.87
C GLU A 67 12.53 9.11 -1.34
N PRO A 68 11.96 9.17 -2.56
CA PRO A 68 11.23 8.06 -3.12
C PRO A 68 12.15 6.91 -3.52
N VAL A 69 11.66 5.68 -3.40
CA VAL A 69 12.35 4.46 -3.84
C VAL A 69 12.56 4.47 -5.36
N GLY A 70 11.69 5.18 -6.10
CA GLY A 70 11.85 5.45 -7.52
C GLY A 70 10.80 6.44 -8.03
N ALA A 71 10.98 6.89 -9.27
CA ALA A 71 10.01 7.76 -9.93
C ALA A 71 8.64 7.06 -10.14
N PRO A 72 7.54 7.84 -10.26
CA PRO A 72 6.24 7.30 -10.60
C PRO A 72 6.26 6.55 -11.92
N ARG A 73 5.56 5.42 -11.96
CA ARG A 73 5.48 4.56 -13.14
C ARG A 73 4.09 4.01 -13.33
N ASP A 74 3.71 3.85 -14.60
CA ASP A 74 2.46 3.19 -14.95
C ASP A 74 2.63 1.67 -14.78
N ARG A 75 1.60 1.05 -14.21
CA ARG A 75 1.53 -0.38 -13.95
C ARG A 75 0.73 -1.08 -15.04
N PRO A 76 0.99 -2.38 -15.32
CA PRO A 76 0.26 -3.13 -16.33
C PRO A 76 -1.27 -3.18 -16.16
N TRP A 77 -1.76 -2.93 -14.95
CA TRP A 77 -3.20 -2.91 -14.61
C TRP A 77 -3.82 -1.50 -14.62
N GLY A 78 -3.10 -0.48 -15.08
CA GLY A 78 -3.63 0.86 -15.35
C GLY A 78 -3.47 1.89 -14.23
N GLU A 79 -2.87 1.51 -13.10
CA GLU A 79 -2.53 2.44 -12.02
C GLU A 79 -1.17 3.11 -12.26
N ARG A 80 -0.99 4.33 -11.75
CA ARG A 80 0.29 5.03 -11.74
C ARG A 80 0.77 5.09 -10.29
N THR A 81 1.93 4.52 -9.98
CA THR A 81 2.39 4.45 -8.58
C THR A 81 3.86 4.78 -8.38
N PHE A 82 4.20 5.27 -7.19
CA PHE A 82 5.58 5.27 -6.67
C PHE A 82 5.59 4.84 -5.20
N ASN A 83 6.78 4.51 -4.68
CA ASN A 83 6.93 4.07 -3.30
C ASN A 83 7.92 4.96 -2.55
N VAL A 84 7.72 5.10 -1.24
CA VAL A 84 8.69 5.63 -0.27
C VAL A 84 8.92 4.59 0.82
N LYS A 85 10.03 4.72 1.55
CA LYS A 85 10.23 4.01 2.81
C LYS A 85 10.19 5.00 3.97
N ASP A 86 9.48 4.64 5.02
CA ASP A 86 9.57 5.38 6.28
C ASP A 86 10.87 5.02 7.05
N PRO A 87 11.19 5.72 8.16
CA PRO A 87 12.40 5.44 8.95
C PRO A 87 12.46 4.03 9.54
N ASP A 88 11.32 3.37 9.75
CA ASP A 88 11.22 2.01 10.27
C ASP A 88 11.31 0.95 9.17
N GLY A 89 11.39 1.38 7.90
CA GLY A 89 11.52 0.53 6.72
C GLY A 89 10.20 0.00 6.16
N ASN A 90 9.06 0.52 6.62
CA ASN A 90 7.75 0.21 6.02
C ASN A 90 7.67 0.80 4.62
N LEU A 91 7.01 0.08 3.72
CA LEU A 91 6.80 0.53 2.36
C LEU A 91 5.48 1.30 2.30
N ILE A 92 5.51 2.48 1.68
CA ILE A 92 4.29 3.26 1.43
C ILE A 92 4.22 3.48 -0.07
N GLU A 93 3.15 3.00 -0.69
CA GLU A 93 2.81 3.21 -2.10
C GLU A 93 1.80 4.34 -2.23
N PHE A 94 2.04 5.26 -3.17
CA PHE A 94 1.10 6.30 -3.56
C PHE A 94 0.55 5.96 -4.95
N GLN A 95 -0.76 6.04 -5.11
CA GLN A 95 -1.51 5.72 -6.33
C GLN A 95 -2.62 6.73 -6.61
#